data_AF-A0A836HSJ5-F1
#
_entry.id   AF-A0A836HSJ5-F1
#
_cell.length_a   1.000
_cell.length_b   1.000
_cell.length_c   1.000
_cell.angle_alpha   90.00
_cell.angle_beta   90.00
_cell.angle_gamma   90.00
#
_symmetry.space_group_name_H-M   'P 1'
#
loop_
_entity.id
_entity.type
_entity.pdbx_description
1 polymer ?
#
loop_
_entity_poly.entity_id
_entity_poly.type
_entity_poly.pdbx_seq_one_letter_code
_entity_poly.pdbx_strand_id
1 'polypeptide(L)'
;MASQPISVHYKQMEEWLEDRKSVFSRRHKREYSELLCIAPRLRQMVQYDIPALEKQMKKDETALDECHRVCEEAVKTQQKLRERRSTLLREYGIELAAADEEFDVALALRQRVGAACAQVNSAFQKNTCARMRLFKEEYNAFLARTADGRYGADPFACHFPWLQRALTEAEYQPAASSLEATCAGGEEVDAAVPQIDWGDDGGGAAGVCEGLATAPVHINWDATDMEARPVEDDALPAADGLHFSIDLASARHRVNVMAELEAVSCFCRERGSADLLECATETEALRSFLSNSKDGELARMKESYRAMGNFVDRVDRFQQQILAAHNRSVSHQAKMRDVEEELGALQKEREALLSRLRSLRGEALMHLERMFPERKILIVGDLNKYLT
;
A
#
# COMPACT_ATOMS: atom_id res chain seq x y z
N MET A 1 -7.57 -58.49 -61.88
CA MET A 1 -7.16 -57.07 -61.92
C MET A 1 -7.77 -56.39 -60.71
N ALA A 2 -6.97 -55.79 -59.82
CA ALA A 2 -7.52 -55.10 -58.65
C ALA A 2 -8.31 -53.87 -59.14
N SER A 3 -9.61 -53.83 -58.84
CA SER A 3 -10.50 -52.72 -59.17
C SER A 3 -9.99 -51.43 -58.50
N GLN A 4 -10.02 -50.30 -59.22
CA GLN A 4 -9.66 -49.00 -58.64
C GLN A 4 -10.56 -48.70 -57.43
N PRO A 5 -10.00 -48.19 -56.32
CA PRO A 5 -10.76 -47.88 -55.12
C PRO A 5 -11.75 -46.74 -55.39
N ILE A 6 -12.97 -46.86 -54.84
CA ILE A 6 -13.94 -45.77 -54.86
C ILE A 6 -13.58 -44.81 -53.73
N SER A 7 -13.17 -43.59 -54.08
CA SER A 7 -12.99 -42.52 -53.11
C SER A 7 -14.21 -41.60 -53.12
N VAL A 8 -14.81 -41.39 -51.95
CA VAL A 8 -15.94 -40.47 -51.77
C VAL A 8 -15.51 -39.40 -50.78
N HIS A 9 -15.54 -38.13 -51.19
CA HIS A 9 -15.27 -37.02 -50.28
C HIS A 9 -16.51 -36.78 -49.42
N TYR A 10 -16.39 -36.79 -48.08
CA TYR A 10 -17.57 -36.70 -47.20
C TYR A 10 -18.42 -35.42 -47.44
N LYS A 11 -17.77 -34.29 -47.80
CA LYS A 11 -18.46 -33.03 -48.18
C LYS A 11 -19.39 -33.16 -49.40
N GLN A 12 -19.06 -34.06 -50.32
CA GLN A 12 -19.80 -34.28 -51.58
C GLN A 12 -20.60 -35.59 -51.53
N MET A 13 -20.62 -36.29 -50.40
CA MET A 13 -21.22 -37.60 -50.30
C MET A 13 -22.73 -37.56 -50.54
N GLU A 14 -23.41 -36.54 -50.04
CA GLU A 14 -24.84 -36.31 -50.26
C GLU A 14 -25.16 -36.08 -51.75
N GLU A 15 -24.49 -35.12 -52.38
CA GLU A 15 -24.60 -34.83 -53.83
C GLU A 15 -24.28 -36.08 -54.67
N TRP A 16 -23.22 -36.81 -54.30
CA TRP A 16 -22.82 -38.05 -54.98
C TRP A 16 -23.88 -39.16 -54.91
N LEU A 17 -24.60 -39.24 -53.78
CA LEU A 17 -25.73 -40.15 -53.61
C LEU A 17 -26.94 -39.70 -54.44
N GLU A 18 -27.25 -38.40 -54.44
CA GLU A 18 -28.36 -37.82 -55.20
C GLU A 18 -28.21 -37.97 -56.71
N ASP A 19 -27.02 -37.73 -57.26
CA ASP A 19 -26.70 -37.90 -58.68
C ASP A 19 -27.00 -39.33 -59.19
N ARG A 20 -26.88 -40.31 -58.29
CA ARG A 20 -27.03 -41.74 -58.59
C ARG A 20 -28.33 -42.33 -58.03
N LYS A 21 -29.28 -41.47 -57.66
CA LYS A 21 -30.57 -41.84 -57.08
C LYS A 21 -31.30 -42.89 -57.92
N SER A 22 -31.33 -42.75 -59.24
CA SER A 22 -32.03 -43.69 -60.15
C SER A 22 -31.52 -45.13 -60.04
N VAL A 23 -30.25 -45.32 -59.69
CA VAL A 23 -29.60 -46.64 -59.53
C VAL A 23 -29.73 -47.14 -58.10
N PHE A 24 -29.37 -46.32 -57.12
CA PHE A 24 -29.28 -46.73 -55.72
C PHE A 24 -30.67 -46.89 -55.07
N SER A 25 -31.64 -46.04 -55.41
CA SER A 25 -33.00 -46.15 -54.86
C SER A 25 -33.75 -47.42 -55.28
N ARG A 26 -33.34 -48.06 -56.40
CA ARG A 26 -33.94 -49.30 -56.91
C ARG A 26 -33.25 -50.56 -56.40
N ARG A 27 -31.91 -50.58 -56.39
CA ARG A 27 -31.12 -51.79 -56.08
C ARG A 27 -30.66 -51.87 -54.62
N HIS A 28 -30.44 -50.74 -53.96
CA HIS A 28 -29.87 -50.64 -52.62
C HIS A 28 -30.67 -49.66 -51.75
N LYS A 29 -32.00 -49.81 -51.78
CA LYS A 29 -32.94 -48.84 -51.21
C LYS A 29 -32.64 -48.50 -49.74
N ARG A 30 -32.28 -49.50 -48.93
CA ARG A 30 -32.00 -49.36 -47.50
C ARG A 30 -30.67 -48.66 -47.25
N GLU A 31 -29.60 -49.14 -47.86
CA GLU A 31 -28.26 -48.56 -47.72
C GLU A 31 -28.25 -47.11 -48.22
N TYR A 32 -28.95 -46.84 -49.33
CA TYR A 32 -29.12 -45.51 -49.89
C TYR A 32 -29.82 -44.55 -48.92
N SER A 33 -30.92 -44.96 -48.27
CA SER A 33 -31.63 -44.10 -47.31
C SER A 33 -30.80 -43.81 -46.06
N GLU A 34 -30.08 -44.80 -45.54
CA GLU A 34 -29.22 -44.61 -44.36
C GLU A 34 -28.04 -43.69 -44.69
N LEU A 35 -27.41 -43.85 -45.86
CA LEU A 35 -26.31 -42.99 -46.30
C LEU A 35 -26.73 -41.53 -46.51
N LEU A 36 -27.95 -41.29 -47.02
CA LEU A 36 -28.51 -39.93 -47.11
C LEU A 36 -28.78 -39.31 -45.72
N CYS A 37 -29.06 -40.10 -44.70
CA CYS A 37 -29.18 -39.61 -43.32
C CYS A 37 -27.81 -39.33 -42.68
N ILE A 38 -26.79 -40.13 -42.99
CA ILE A 38 -25.45 -40.04 -42.39
C ILE A 38 -24.60 -38.94 -43.03
N ALA A 39 -24.66 -38.77 -44.36
CA ALA A 39 -23.86 -37.79 -45.10
C ALA A 39 -23.96 -36.35 -44.57
N PRO A 40 -25.15 -35.76 -44.35
CA PRO A 40 -25.26 -34.40 -43.82
C PRO A 40 -24.75 -34.30 -42.37
N ARG A 41 -24.90 -35.36 -41.56
CA ARG A 41 -24.40 -35.40 -40.17
C ARG A 41 -22.88 -35.44 -40.11
N LEU A 42 -22.24 -36.25 -40.97
CA LEU A 42 -20.78 -36.26 -41.12
C LEU A 42 -20.26 -34.88 -41.53
N ARG A 43 -20.95 -34.23 -42.49
CA ARG A 43 -20.60 -32.87 -42.91
C ARG A 43 -20.72 -31.88 -41.76
N GLN A 44 -21.83 -31.91 -41.03
CA GLN A 44 -22.11 -31.00 -39.92
C GLN A 44 -21.04 -31.10 -38.82
N MET A 45 -20.71 -32.31 -38.39
CA MET A 45 -19.76 -32.53 -37.31
C MET A 45 -18.34 -32.09 -37.67
N VAL A 46 -17.88 -32.40 -38.88
CA VAL A 46 -16.50 -32.11 -39.31
C VAL A 46 -16.31 -30.64 -39.71
N GLN A 47 -17.33 -30.01 -40.31
CA GLN A 47 -17.20 -28.61 -40.77
C GLN A 47 -17.52 -27.58 -39.70
N TYR A 48 -18.42 -27.90 -38.76
CA TYR A 48 -18.97 -26.92 -37.84
C TYR A 48 -18.77 -27.31 -36.39
N ASP A 49 -19.29 -28.47 -35.96
CA ASP A 49 -19.39 -28.79 -34.53
C ASP A 49 -18.00 -28.96 -33.88
N ILE A 50 -17.13 -29.81 -34.45
CA ILE A 50 -15.79 -30.05 -33.91
C ILE A 50 -14.92 -28.78 -34.00
N PRO A 51 -14.84 -28.07 -35.14
CA PRO A 51 -14.07 -26.82 -35.21
C PRO A 51 -14.57 -25.71 -34.28
N ALA A 52 -15.89 -25.58 -34.08
CA ALA A 52 -16.45 -24.61 -33.16
C ALA A 52 -16.06 -24.93 -31.71
N LEU A 53 -16.09 -26.20 -31.33
CA LEU A 53 -15.68 -26.66 -30.01
C LEU A 53 -14.18 -26.46 -29.78
N GLU A 54 -13.33 -26.83 -30.74
CA GLU A 54 -11.87 -26.60 -30.66
C GLU A 54 -11.53 -25.10 -30.58
N LYS A 55 -12.29 -24.26 -31.29
CA LYS A 55 -12.15 -22.80 -31.18
C LYS A 55 -12.54 -22.29 -29.79
N GLN A 56 -13.56 -22.85 -29.17
CA GLN A 56 -13.97 -22.48 -27.80
C GLN A 56 -12.92 -22.93 -26.78
N MET A 57 -12.49 -24.19 -26.84
CA MET A 57 -11.41 -24.72 -25.98
C MET A 57 -10.15 -23.85 -26.06
N LYS A 58 -9.73 -23.44 -27.26
CA LYS A 58 -8.55 -22.57 -27.43
C LYS A 58 -8.72 -21.18 -26.78
N LYS A 59 -9.94 -20.62 -26.79
CA LYS A 59 -10.21 -19.35 -26.09
C LYS A 59 -10.10 -19.52 -24.59
N ASP A 60 -10.62 -20.62 -24.07
CA ASP A 60 -10.64 -20.91 -22.65
C ASP A 60 -9.23 -21.24 -22.13
N GLU A 61 -8.42 -21.96 -22.93
CA GLU A 61 -6.97 -22.11 -22.70
C GLU A 61 -6.24 -20.76 -22.63
N THR A 62 -6.53 -19.85 -23.56
CA THR A 62 -5.93 -18.49 -23.56
C THR A 62 -6.37 -17.69 -22.33
N ALA A 63 -7.63 -17.84 -21.90
CA ALA A 63 -8.13 -17.18 -20.70
C ALA A 63 -7.48 -17.73 -19.41
N LEU A 64 -7.20 -19.03 -19.38
CA LEU A 64 -6.49 -19.71 -18.30
C LEU A 64 -5.04 -19.22 -18.19
N ASP A 65 -4.32 -19.13 -19.31
CA ASP A 65 -2.96 -18.57 -19.37
C ASP A 65 -2.91 -17.13 -18.84
N GLU A 66 -3.89 -16.29 -19.23
CA GLU A 66 -3.99 -14.92 -18.74
C GLU A 66 -4.27 -14.87 -17.23
N CYS A 67 -5.13 -15.75 -16.71
CA CYS A 67 -5.37 -15.80 -15.27
C CYS A 67 -4.14 -16.25 -14.49
N HIS A 68 -3.37 -17.22 -14.98
CA HIS A 68 -2.07 -17.59 -14.40
C HIS A 68 -1.13 -16.39 -14.33
N ARG A 69 -0.97 -15.68 -15.45
CA ARG A 69 -0.11 -14.48 -15.53
C ARG A 69 -0.53 -13.43 -14.49
N VAL A 70 -1.83 -13.14 -14.39
CA VAL A 70 -2.36 -12.17 -13.43
C VAL A 70 -2.12 -12.61 -11.98
N CYS A 71 -2.30 -13.90 -11.67
CA CYS A 71 -2.00 -14.44 -10.34
C CYS A 71 -0.52 -14.28 -9.97
N GLU A 72 0.39 -14.61 -10.88
CA GLU A 72 1.83 -14.42 -10.65
C GLU A 72 2.21 -12.95 -10.45
N GLU A 73 1.66 -12.05 -11.26
CA GLU A 73 1.88 -10.61 -11.14
C GLU A 73 1.34 -10.06 -9.80
N ALA A 74 0.18 -10.55 -9.37
CA ALA A 74 -0.41 -10.18 -8.09
C ALA A 74 0.47 -10.63 -6.90
N VAL A 75 1.01 -11.86 -6.94
CA VAL A 75 1.92 -12.39 -5.92
C VAL A 75 3.23 -11.57 -5.88
N LYS A 76 3.84 -11.29 -7.04
CA LYS A 76 5.04 -10.44 -7.12
C LYS A 76 4.79 -9.04 -6.56
N THR A 77 3.64 -8.46 -6.88
CA THR A 77 3.22 -7.14 -6.37
C THR A 77 3.05 -7.17 -4.85
N GLN A 78 2.39 -8.20 -4.33
CA GLN A 78 2.20 -8.39 -2.89
C GLN A 78 3.54 -8.44 -2.14
N GLN A 79 4.48 -9.25 -2.64
CA GLN A 79 5.81 -9.39 -2.04
C GLN A 79 6.56 -8.06 -2.02
N LYS A 80 6.60 -7.35 -3.17
CA LYS A 80 7.27 -6.05 -3.29
C LYS A 80 6.67 -5.00 -2.34
N LEU A 81 5.35 -5.00 -2.14
CA LEU A 81 4.68 -4.10 -1.22
C LEU A 81 4.97 -4.45 0.24
N ARG A 82 4.98 -5.74 0.60
CA ARG A 82 5.39 -6.21 1.94
C ARG A 82 6.81 -5.81 2.27
N GLU A 83 7.74 -5.97 1.33
CA GLU A 83 9.13 -5.54 1.47
C GLU A 83 9.23 -4.03 1.69
N ARG A 84 8.55 -3.22 0.87
CA ARG A 84 8.53 -1.75 1.04
C ARG A 84 7.96 -1.32 2.38
N ARG A 85 6.87 -1.95 2.83
CA ARG A 85 6.27 -1.70 4.16
C ARG A 85 7.26 -2.05 5.26
N SER A 86 7.88 -3.23 5.19
CA SER A 86 8.87 -3.69 6.17
C SER A 86 10.10 -2.77 6.23
N THR A 87 10.63 -2.36 5.08
CA THR A 87 11.76 -1.43 4.99
C THR A 87 11.40 -0.09 5.63
N LEU A 88 10.24 0.49 5.31
CA LEU A 88 9.81 1.75 5.91
C LEU A 88 9.69 1.63 7.44
N LEU A 89 9.08 0.58 7.95
CA LEU A 89 8.94 0.39 9.40
C LEU A 89 10.32 0.22 10.09
N ARG A 90 11.21 -0.56 9.47
CA ARG A 90 12.58 -0.78 9.97
C ARG A 90 13.41 0.50 9.98
N GLU A 91 13.28 1.35 8.97
CA GLU A 91 13.97 2.66 8.90
C GLU A 91 13.62 3.56 10.09
N TYR A 92 12.41 3.45 10.63
CA TYR A 92 11.96 4.21 11.80
C TYR A 92 12.12 3.43 13.12
N GLY A 93 12.72 2.23 13.09
CA GLY A 93 12.88 1.37 14.26
C GLY A 93 11.54 0.90 14.84
N ILE A 94 10.52 0.76 13.99
CA ILE A 94 9.22 0.22 14.36
C ILE A 94 9.24 -1.27 14.02
N GLU A 95 9.39 -2.10 15.04
CA GLU A 95 9.34 -3.55 14.89
C GLU A 95 7.91 -4.02 15.13
N LEU A 96 7.22 -4.39 14.06
CA LEU A 96 5.93 -5.07 14.15
C LEU A 96 6.19 -6.58 14.11
N ALA A 97 5.54 -7.34 15.00
CA ALA A 97 5.55 -8.80 14.92
C ALA A 97 5.02 -9.24 13.55
N ALA A 98 5.73 -10.15 12.88
CA ALA A 98 5.42 -10.57 11.51
C ALA A 98 4.06 -11.28 11.36
N ALA A 99 3.40 -11.62 12.47
CA ALA A 99 2.18 -12.44 12.52
C ALA A 99 0.92 -11.68 12.98
N ASP A 100 1.02 -10.44 13.45
CA ASP A 100 -0.15 -9.68 13.91
C ASP A 100 -0.66 -8.75 12.81
N GLU A 101 -1.67 -9.23 12.08
CA GLU A 101 -2.44 -8.41 11.13
C GLU A 101 -3.28 -7.31 11.84
N GLU A 102 -3.40 -7.40 13.17
CA GLU A 102 -4.15 -6.49 14.05
C GLU A 102 -3.26 -5.49 14.82
N PHE A 103 -1.95 -5.44 14.55
CA PHE A 103 -1.06 -4.59 15.33
C PHE A 103 -1.28 -3.09 15.01
N ASP A 104 -1.60 -2.31 16.05
CA ASP A 104 -1.84 -0.87 15.94
C ASP A 104 -0.53 -0.12 15.61
N VAL A 105 -0.33 0.19 14.32
CA VAL A 105 0.79 0.99 13.82
C VAL A 105 0.86 2.35 14.51
N ALA A 106 -0.29 2.95 14.86
CA ALA A 106 -0.31 4.23 15.54
C ALA A 106 0.22 4.11 16.97
N LEU A 107 -0.11 3.04 17.69
CA LEU A 107 0.45 2.76 19.01
C LEU A 107 1.96 2.53 18.95
N ALA A 108 2.42 1.69 18.02
CA ALA A 108 3.85 1.41 17.85
C ALA A 108 4.63 2.68 17.47
N LEU A 109 4.06 3.52 16.60
CA LEU A 109 4.62 4.84 16.28
C LEU A 109 4.68 5.74 17.51
N ARG A 110 3.61 5.83 18.31
CA ARG A 110 3.60 6.65 19.54
C ARG A 110 4.68 6.22 20.53
N GLN A 111 4.83 4.92 20.76
CA GLN A 111 5.88 4.38 21.62
C GLN A 111 7.26 4.76 21.10
N ARG A 112 7.47 4.61 19.77
CA ARG A 112 8.74 4.93 19.13
C ARG A 112 9.06 6.42 19.14
N VAL A 113 8.05 7.28 18.99
CA VAL A 113 8.15 8.74 19.16
C VAL A 113 8.55 9.08 20.59
N GLY A 114 7.91 8.48 21.60
CA GLY A 114 8.29 8.66 23.00
C GLY A 114 9.77 8.31 23.27
N ALA A 115 10.20 7.15 22.78
CA ALA A 115 11.60 6.72 22.88
C ALA A 115 12.57 7.68 22.16
N ALA A 116 12.20 8.16 20.97
CA ALA A 116 12.98 9.13 20.21
C ALA A 116 13.14 10.46 20.96
N CYS A 117 12.06 10.96 21.58
CA CYS A 117 12.09 12.17 22.39
C CYS A 117 13.07 12.03 23.57
N ALA A 118 13.00 10.90 24.29
CA ALA A 118 13.91 10.61 25.39
C ALA A 118 15.37 10.54 24.92
N GLN A 119 15.64 9.88 23.79
CA GLN A 119 16.98 9.75 23.22
C GLN A 119 17.56 11.10 22.78
N VAL A 120 16.74 11.92 22.12
CA VAL A 120 17.11 13.28 21.68
C VAL A 120 17.42 14.18 22.87
N ASN A 121 16.56 14.23 23.89
CA ASN A 121 16.79 15.02 25.10
C ASN A 121 18.01 14.52 25.88
N SER A 122 18.21 13.19 25.99
CA SER A 122 19.38 12.61 26.63
C SER A 122 20.68 12.94 25.89
N ALA A 123 20.69 12.91 24.55
CA ALA A 123 21.86 13.26 23.76
C ALA A 123 22.27 14.73 23.96
N PHE A 124 21.29 15.63 23.99
CA PHE A 124 21.52 17.04 24.27
C PHE A 124 22.03 17.28 25.69
N GLN A 125 21.41 16.65 26.69
CA GLN A 125 21.86 16.74 28.08
C GLN A 125 23.30 16.24 28.23
N LYS A 126 23.65 15.08 27.66
CA LYS A 126 25.00 14.52 27.71
C LYS A 126 26.04 15.46 27.09
N ASN A 127 25.74 16.02 25.92
CA ASN A 127 26.62 17.00 25.27
C ASN A 127 26.78 18.26 26.15
N THR A 128 25.69 18.72 26.75
CA THR A 128 25.70 19.87 27.66
C THR A 128 26.61 19.61 28.86
N CYS A 129 26.45 18.48 29.54
CA CYS A 129 27.30 18.07 30.66
C CYS A 129 28.79 17.98 30.28
N ALA A 130 29.07 17.44 29.09
CA ALA A 130 30.43 17.18 28.65
C ALA A 130 31.18 18.43 28.21
N ARG A 131 30.49 19.37 27.52
CA ARG A 131 31.17 20.44 26.77
C ARG A 131 30.79 21.86 27.18
N MET A 132 29.58 22.10 27.65
CA MET A 132 29.09 23.49 27.83
C MET A 132 29.74 24.20 29.02
N ARG A 133 30.22 23.45 30.03
CA ARG A 133 30.99 24.03 31.13
C ARG A 133 32.33 24.62 30.66
N LEU A 134 33.10 23.83 29.91
CA LEU A 134 34.38 24.26 29.35
C LEU A 134 34.19 25.42 28.36
N PHE A 135 33.20 25.31 27.48
CA PHE A 135 32.89 26.38 26.54
C PHE A 135 32.55 27.69 27.26
N LYS A 136 31.70 27.64 28.31
CA LYS A 136 31.34 28.81 29.11
C LYS A 136 32.57 29.49 29.70
N GLU A 137 33.50 28.72 30.27
CA GLU A 137 34.75 29.24 30.86
C GLU A 137 35.61 29.96 29.82
N GLU A 138 35.84 29.33 28.66
CA GLU A 138 36.61 29.91 27.55
C GLU A 138 35.93 31.14 26.94
N TYR A 139 34.61 31.10 26.77
CA TYR A 139 33.82 32.21 26.22
C TYR A 139 33.86 33.43 27.14
N ASN A 140 33.63 33.22 28.43
CA ASN A 140 33.67 34.30 29.42
C ASN A 140 35.09 34.86 29.58
N ALA A 141 36.13 34.00 29.60
CA ALA A 141 37.52 34.44 29.64
C ALA A 141 37.91 35.22 28.37
N PHE A 142 37.36 34.86 27.22
CA PHE A 142 37.56 35.59 25.97
C PHE A 142 36.92 36.99 26.02
N LEU A 143 35.66 37.10 26.44
CA LEU A 143 34.96 38.38 26.52
C LEU A 143 35.52 39.30 27.60
N ALA A 144 35.93 38.76 28.75
CA ALA A 144 36.63 39.53 29.78
C ALA A 144 37.92 40.17 29.25
N ARG A 145 38.63 39.50 28.33
CA ARG A 145 39.85 40.04 27.70
C ARG A 145 39.59 41.06 26.59
N THR A 146 38.48 40.96 25.88
CA THR A 146 38.24 41.70 24.63
C THR A 146 37.17 42.79 24.73
N ALA A 147 36.27 42.68 25.69
CA ALA A 147 35.11 43.55 25.86
C ALA A 147 34.79 43.77 27.34
N ASP A 148 35.83 44.07 28.13
CA ASP A 148 35.71 44.25 29.58
C ASP A 148 34.64 45.30 29.96
N GLY A 149 33.85 44.99 30.98
CA GLY A 149 32.77 45.83 31.49
C GLY A 149 31.52 45.96 30.61
N ARG A 150 31.46 45.34 29.42
CA ARG A 150 30.31 45.51 28.50
C ARG A 150 29.12 44.58 28.75
N TYR A 151 29.34 43.38 29.29
CA TYR A 151 28.34 42.29 29.29
C TYR A 151 28.02 41.72 30.67
N GLY A 152 28.17 42.51 31.74
CA GLY A 152 27.85 42.08 33.11
C GLY A 152 28.76 40.97 33.64
N ALA A 153 28.31 40.27 34.68
CA ALA A 153 29.11 39.25 35.39
C ALA A 153 29.17 37.89 34.68
N ASP A 154 28.18 37.54 33.84
CA ASP A 154 28.13 36.28 33.10
C ASP A 154 27.64 36.49 31.66
N PRO A 155 28.54 36.89 30.74
CA PRO A 155 28.19 37.12 29.33
C PRO A 155 27.59 35.90 28.64
N PHE A 156 28.04 34.69 29.00
CA PHE A 156 27.49 33.44 28.48
C PHE A 156 26.00 33.29 28.82
N ALA A 157 25.60 33.55 30.08
CA ALA A 157 24.20 33.48 30.47
C ALA A 157 23.31 34.49 29.72
N CYS A 158 23.85 35.65 29.35
CA CYS A 158 23.13 36.66 28.57
C CYS A 158 23.00 36.29 27.08
N HIS A 159 24.05 35.73 26.48
CA HIS A 159 24.07 35.43 25.04
C HIS A 159 23.52 34.04 24.68
N PHE A 160 23.60 33.10 25.63
CA PHE A 160 23.16 31.70 25.45
C PHE A 160 22.21 31.28 26.58
N PRO A 161 21.04 31.94 26.74
CA PRO A 161 20.10 31.64 27.81
C PRO A 161 19.61 30.18 27.82
N TRP A 162 19.46 29.53 26.65
CA TRP A 162 18.99 28.15 26.56
C TRP A 162 20.07 27.14 26.96
N LEU A 163 21.31 27.33 26.51
CA LEU A 163 22.44 26.49 26.93
C LEU A 163 22.82 26.73 28.39
N GLN A 164 22.68 27.97 28.89
CA GLN A 164 22.85 28.26 30.30
C GLN A 164 21.80 27.53 31.15
N ARG A 165 20.53 27.53 30.72
CA ARG A 165 19.46 26.74 31.33
C ARG A 165 19.78 25.24 31.33
N ALA A 166 20.19 24.71 30.17
CA ALA A 166 20.58 23.31 30.05
C ALA A 166 21.76 22.96 30.97
N LEU A 167 22.74 23.86 31.11
CA LEU A 167 23.91 23.68 31.97
C LEU A 167 23.54 23.70 33.47
N THR A 168 22.62 24.57 33.88
CA THR A 168 22.13 24.60 35.27
C THR A 168 21.34 23.35 35.64
N GLU A 169 20.64 22.76 34.68
CA GLU A 169 19.78 21.59 34.87
C GLU A 169 20.46 20.29 34.44
N ALA A 170 21.75 20.34 34.13
CA ALA A 170 22.48 19.25 33.50
C ALA A 170 22.50 17.96 34.35
N GLU A 171 22.38 18.10 35.68
CA GLU A 171 22.33 17.01 36.65
C GLU A 171 20.90 16.51 36.96
N TYR A 172 19.86 17.22 36.51
CA TYR A 172 18.47 16.82 36.72
C TYR A 172 18.09 15.68 35.78
N GLN A 173 17.22 14.77 36.23
CA GLN A 173 16.69 13.76 35.33
C GLN A 173 15.74 14.40 34.32
N PRO A 174 15.73 13.96 33.05
CA PRO A 174 14.65 14.31 32.14
C PRO A 174 13.32 13.93 32.78
N ALA A 175 12.33 14.83 32.72
CA ALA A 175 10.97 14.45 33.10
C ALA A 175 10.64 13.15 32.34
N ALA A 176 10.17 12.12 33.07
CA ALA A 176 9.70 10.91 32.42
C ALA A 176 8.72 11.35 31.34
N SER A 177 8.97 10.94 30.09
CA SER A 177 8.09 11.26 28.97
C SER A 177 6.75 10.58 29.25
N SER A 178 5.91 11.24 30.03
CA SER A 178 4.52 10.87 30.19
C SER A 178 3.92 10.99 28.80
N LEU A 179 3.58 9.84 28.22
CA LEU A 179 2.70 9.77 27.06
C LEU A 179 1.30 10.32 27.39
N GLU A 180 1.03 10.60 28.67
CA GLU A 180 -0.11 11.38 29.13
C GLU A 180 0.22 12.88 29.08
N ALA A 181 0.51 13.38 27.87
CA ALA A 181 -0.01 14.70 27.54
C ALA A 181 -1.51 14.47 27.31
N THR A 182 -2.24 14.64 28.40
CA THR A 182 -3.67 14.63 28.54
C THR A 182 -4.39 15.03 27.25
N CYS A 183 -5.23 14.11 26.78
CA CYS A 183 -6.43 14.41 25.98
C CYS A 183 -7.45 15.29 26.77
N ALA A 184 -7.00 16.16 27.67
CA ALA A 184 -7.81 16.99 28.55
C ALA A 184 -7.20 18.41 28.59
N GLY A 185 -7.30 19.09 27.45
CA GLY A 185 -7.27 20.54 27.34
C GLY A 185 -8.63 21.03 26.85
N GLY A 186 -9.70 20.43 27.36
CA GLY A 186 -11.05 20.97 27.35
C GLY A 186 -11.45 21.04 28.81
N GLU A 187 -11.64 22.24 29.34
CA GLU A 187 -12.16 22.45 30.67
C GLU A 187 -13.41 21.57 30.87
N GLU A 188 -13.39 20.70 31.88
CA GLU A 188 -14.61 20.27 32.56
C GLU A 188 -15.17 21.51 33.28
N VAL A 189 -15.77 22.41 32.51
CA VAL A 189 -16.94 23.13 32.99
C VAL A 189 -18.11 22.30 32.50
N ASP A 190 -18.87 21.79 33.45
CA ASP A 190 -20.17 21.16 33.29
C ASP A 190 -21.18 22.21 32.77
N ALA A 191 -20.93 22.70 31.57
CA ALA A 191 -21.73 23.67 30.83
C ALA A 191 -22.07 23.04 29.50
N ALA A 192 -23.37 22.84 29.27
CA ALA A 192 -23.95 22.36 28.03
C ALA A 192 -23.21 22.92 26.82
N VAL A 193 -22.53 22.03 26.09
CA VAL A 193 -21.85 22.36 24.83
C VAL A 193 -22.84 23.12 23.93
N PRO A 194 -22.56 24.36 23.51
CA PRO A 194 -23.39 25.04 22.54
C PRO A 194 -23.28 24.27 21.24
N GLN A 195 -24.32 23.50 20.93
CA GLN A 195 -24.45 22.80 19.68
C GLN A 195 -24.62 23.86 18.59
N ILE A 196 -23.57 24.07 17.78
CA ILE A 196 -23.65 24.91 16.59
C ILE A 196 -24.54 24.17 15.60
N ASP A 197 -25.79 24.61 15.51
CA ASP A 197 -26.73 24.21 14.48
C ASP A 197 -26.26 24.77 13.14
N TRP A 198 -25.88 23.87 12.24
CA TRP A 198 -25.45 24.20 10.88
C TRP A 198 -26.63 24.34 9.91
N GLY A 199 -27.87 24.37 10.40
CA GLY A 199 -29.04 24.75 9.61
C GLY A 199 -29.20 23.92 8.35
N ASP A 200 -29.46 22.62 8.51
CA ASP A 200 -30.07 21.83 7.42
C ASP A 200 -31.56 21.68 7.74
N ASP A 201 -32.33 22.65 7.26
CA ASP A 201 -33.78 22.68 7.36
C ASP A 201 -34.39 21.50 6.58
N GLY A 202 -34.67 20.42 7.31
CA GLY A 202 -35.17 19.16 6.76
C GLY A 202 -36.27 18.51 7.60
N GLY A 203 -37.27 19.28 8.04
CA GLY A 203 -38.62 18.76 8.29
C GLY A 203 -38.91 17.97 9.58
N GLY A 204 -39.49 18.68 10.56
CA GLY A 204 -40.66 18.21 11.31
C GLY A 204 -40.45 17.29 12.51
N ALA A 205 -40.45 17.87 13.72
CA ALA A 205 -41.41 17.54 14.79
C ALA A 205 -41.17 18.47 15.99
N ALA A 206 -42.27 19.08 16.45
CA ALA A 206 -42.29 19.99 17.58
C ALA A 206 -41.89 19.28 18.89
N GLY A 207 -40.96 19.91 19.62
CA GLY A 207 -40.67 19.64 21.02
C GLY A 207 -40.31 20.95 21.70
N VAL A 208 -41.33 21.64 22.23
CA VAL A 208 -41.20 22.85 23.03
C VAL A 208 -40.51 22.50 24.36
N CYS A 209 -39.36 23.12 24.63
CA CYS A 209 -38.88 23.36 25.98
C CYS A 209 -38.51 24.84 26.09
N GLU A 210 -39.46 25.60 26.63
CA GLU A 210 -39.28 26.95 27.15
C GLU A 210 -38.21 26.97 28.25
N GLY A 211 -37.39 28.03 28.25
CA GLY A 211 -36.68 28.47 29.46
C GLY A 211 -35.16 28.46 29.36
N LEU A 212 -34.58 29.36 28.56
CA LEU A 212 -33.31 30.02 28.86
C LEU A 212 -33.17 31.22 27.92
N ALA A 213 -33.24 32.42 28.48
CA ALA A 213 -33.08 33.66 27.74
C ALA A 213 -31.71 33.64 27.02
N THR A 214 -31.75 33.61 25.71
CA THR A 214 -30.61 33.72 24.81
C THR A 214 -30.00 35.11 24.94
N ALA A 215 -29.04 35.28 25.83
CA ALA A 215 -28.13 36.41 25.76
C ALA A 215 -27.37 36.28 24.43
N PRO A 216 -27.47 37.24 23.49
CA PRO A 216 -26.74 37.17 22.24
C PRO A 216 -25.24 37.19 22.55
N VAL A 217 -24.52 36.18 22.08
CA VAL A 217 -23.05 36.15 22.10
C VAL A 217 -22.57 37.29 21.22
N HIS A 218 -22.14 38.38 21.85
CA HIS A 218 -21.60 39.54 21.16
C HIS A 218 -20.15 39.23 20.77
N ILE A 219 -19.94 38.79 19.53
CA ILE A 219 -18.59 38.70 18.96
C ILE A 219 -18.18 40.12 18.58
N ASN A 220 -17.33 40.73 19.41
CA ASN A 220 -16.84 42.07 19.18
C ASN A 220 -15.71 42.02 18.16
N TRP A 221 -15.94 42.55 16.95
CA TRP A 221 -14.95 42.67 15.88
C TRP A 221 -14.23 44.03 15.95
N ASP A 222 -14.05 44.57 17.15
CA ASP A 222 -13.36 45.84 17.32
C ASP A 222 -11.88 45.67 16.93
N ALA A 223 -11.47 46.39 15.90
CA ALA A 223 -10.13 46.33 15.31
C ALA A 223 -9.00 46.72 16.29
N THR A 224 -9.33 47.29 17.45
CA THR A 224 -8.38 47.68 18.50
C THR A 224 -7.89 46.50 19.33
N ASP A 225 -8.61 45.38 19.41
CA ASP A 225 -8.14 44.15 20.08
C ASP A 225 -7.43 43.19 19.12
N MET A 226 -7.37 43.55 17.83
CA MET A 226 -6.69 42.83 16.74
C MET A 226 -5.33 43.45 16.42
N GLU A 227 -4.75 44.23 17.34
CA GLU A 227 -3.31 44.45 17.30
C GLU A 227 -2.64 43.09 17.53
N ALA A 228 -1.98 42.59 16.50
CA ALA A 228 -1.07 41.45 16.60
C ALA A 228 -0.05 41.81 17.68
N ARG A 229 -0.33 41.39 18.93
CA ARG A 229 0.69 41.41 19.98
C ARG A 229 1.87 40.65 19.37
N PRO A 230 3.07 41.27 19.29
CA PRO A 230 4.25 40.48 18.99
C PRO A 230 4.23 39.33 19.99
N VAL A 231 4.32 38.09 19.52
CA VAL A 231 4.45 36.93 20.38
C VAL A 231 5.80 37.10 21.07
N GLU A 232 5.81 37.85 22.17
CA GLU A 232 6.89 37.96 23.14
C GLU A 232 7.01 36.59 23.78
N ASP A 233 7.74 35.68 23.15
CA ASP A 233 7.86 34.34 23.71
C ASP A 233 9.16 33.65 23.27
N ASP A 234 10.27 34.38 23.43
CA ASP A 234 11.59 33.78 23.66
C ASP A 234 11.79 33.36 25.13
N ALA A 235 10.73 33.39 25.93
CA ALA A 235 10.77 32.98 27.32
C ALA A 235 11.23 31.52 27.43
N LEU A 236 12.21 31.29 28.29
CA LEU A 236 12.64 29.96 28.69
C LEU A 236 11.47 29.20 29.34
N PRO A 237 11.39 27.87 29.19
CA PRO A 237 10.38 27.08 29.88
C PRO A 237 10.47 27.28 31.39
N ALA A 238 9.32 27.21 32.07
CA ALA A 238 9.26 27.27 33.52
C ALA A 238 10.03 26.08 34.12
N ALA A 239 10.91 26.36 35.08
CA ALA A 239 11.68 25.33 35.76
C ALA A 239 11.04 25.00 37.11
N ASP A 240 10.80 23.72 37.32
CA ASP A 240 10.30 23.17 38.58
C ASP A 240 11.43 22.87 39.59
N GLY A 241 12.69 22.98 39.15
CA GLY A 241 13.88 22.71 39.96
C GLY A 241 14.13 21.23 40.24
N LEU A 242 13.39 20.33 39.58
CA LEU A 242 13.44 18.89 39.79
C LEU A 242 13.76 18.13 38.50
N HIS A 243 13.27 18.63 37.36
CA HIS A 243 13.42 17.97 36.07
C HIS A 243 14.13 18.88 35.05
N PHE A 244 14.72 18.24 34.04
CA PHE A 244 15.25 18.94 32.88
C PHE A 244 14.10 19.58 32.09
N SER A 245 14.07 20.92 32.04
CA SER A 245 12.93 21.70 31.51
C SER A 245 12.90 21.80 29.98
N ILE A 246 14.04 21.61 29.31
CA ILE A 246 14.14 21.75 27.86
C ILE A 246 13.71 20.46 27.16
N ASP A 247 12.55 20.51 26.50
CA ASP A 247 12.09 19.44 25.60
C ASP A 247 12.38 19.75 24.13
N LEU A 248 13.33 19.05 23.51
CA LEU A 248 13.69 19.21 22.10
C LEU A 248 12.68 18.57 21.13
N ALA A 249 11.70 17.82 21.64
CA ALA A 249 10.54 17.47 20.84
C ALA A 249 9.68 18.70 20.54
N SER A 250 9.77 19.74 21.39
CA SER A 250 9.10 21.00 21.16
C SER A 250 9.76 21.82 20.07
N ALA A 251 8.96 22.25 19.09
CA ALA A 251 9.46 23.04 17.97
C ALA A 251 10.12 24.34 18.44
N ARG A 252 9.54 25.00 19.45
CA ARG A 252 10.03 26.27 20.02
C ARG A 252 11.41 26.08 20.67
N HIS A 253 11.51 25.14 21.61
CA HIS A 253 12.76 24.87 22.32
C HIS A 253 13.87 24.47 21.34
N ARG A 254 13.54 23.60 20.38
CA ARG A 254 14.49 23.11 19.38
C ARG A 254 15.06 24.21 18.52
N VAL A 255 14.26 25.18 18.05
CA VAL A 255 14.75 26.28 17.21
C VAL A 255 15.78 27.11 17.96
N ASN A 256 15.48 27.50 19.19
CA ASN A 256 16.37 28.33 20.01
C ASN A 256 17.65 27.59 20.40
N VAL A 257 17.53 26.33 20.83
CA VAL A 257 18.70 25.48 21.12
C VAL A 257 19.56 25.27 19.88
N MET A 258 18.98 25.00 18.71
CA MET A 258 19.74 24.80 17.48
C MET A 258 20.48 26.06 17.03
N ALA A 259 19.90 27.25 17.23
CA ALA A 259 20.54 28.53 16.94
C ALA A 259 21.71 28.81 17.91
N GLU A 260 21.54 28.53 19.20
CA GLU A 260 22.62 28.67 20.17
C GLU A 260 23.77 27.69 19.91
N LEU A 261 23.48 26.41 19.65
CA LEU A 261 24.49 25.42 19.28
C LEU A 261 25.23 25.82 17.99
N GLU A 262 24.56 26.48 17.05
CA GLU A 262 25.21 27.02 15.86
C GLU A 262 26.21 28.11 16.18
N ALA A 263 25.80 29.10 16.98
CA ALA A 263 26.67 30.18 17.42
C ALA A 263 27.87 29.65 18.22
N VAL A 264 27.69 28.61 19.05
CA VAL A 264 28.79 27.90 19.74
C VAL A 264 29.76 27.31 18.72
N SER A 265 29.28 26.51 17.76
CA SER A 265 30.13 25.91 16.73
C SER A 265 30.92 26.97 15.94
N CYS A 266 30.27 28.07 15.56
CA CYS A 266 30.92 29.19 14.86
C CYS A 266 32.03 29.83 15.71
N PHE A 267 31.73 30.19 16.96
CA PHE A 267 32.72 30.79 17.86
C PHE A 267 33.94 29.87 18.06
N CYS A 268 33.68 28.59 18.35
CA CYS A 268 34.72 27.61 18.58
C CYS A 268 35.65 27.45 17.36
N ARG A 269 35.09 27.42 16.14
CA ARG A 269 35.87 27.35 14.90
C ARG A 269 36.72 28.58 14.65
N GLU A 270 36.18 29.76 14.89
CA GLU A 270 36.91 31.02 14.67
C GLU A 270 38.09 31.20 15.62
N ARG A 271 38.00 30.64 16.83
CA ARG A 271 39.03 30.77 17.86
C ARG A 271 40.07 29.66 17.83
N GLY A 272 39.71 28.47 17.38
CA GLY A 272 40.65 27.46 16.89
C GLY A 272 41.63 26.85 17.89
N SER A 273 41.39 26.95 19.21
CA SER A 273 42.16 26.16 20.18
C SER A 273 41.77 24.68 20.08
N ALA A 274 42.66 23.76 20.47
CA ALA A 274 42.41 22.32 20.35
C ALA A 274 41.10 21.89 21.05
N ASP A 275 40.89 22.37 22.28
CA ASP A 275 39.70 22.05 23.08
C ASP A 275 38.42 22.68 22.50
N LEU A 276 38.51 23.90 21.95
CA LEU A 276 37.37 24.54 21.28
C LEU A 276 37.03 23.85 19.95
N LEU A 277 38.02 23.41 19.19
CA LEU A 277 37.79 22.65 17.96
C LEU A 277 37.10 21.31 18.25
N GLU A 278 37.51 20.61 19.31
CA GLU A 278 36.82 19.39 19.75
C GLU A 278 35.37 19.71 20.14
N CYS A 279 35.15 20.77 20.94
CA CYS A 279 33.80 21.24 21.29
C CYS A 279 32.96 21.56 20.04
N ALA A 280 33.52 22.21 19.02
CA ALA A 280 32.83 22.49 17.76
C ALA A 280 32.39 21.20 17.06
N THR A 281 33.29 20.21 16.94
CA THR A 281 33.00 18.95 16.25
C THR A 281 31.88 18.16 16.92
N GLU A 282 31.86 18.09 18.25
CA GLU A 282 30.79 17.39 18.97
C GLU A 282 29.47 18.14 18.93
N THR A 283 29.50 19.47 19.03
CA THR A 283 28.31 20.32 18.92
C THR A 283 27.69 20.19 17.53
N GLU A 284 28.51 20.11 16.47
CA GLU A 284 28.05 19.86 15.11
C GLU A 284 27.50 18.45 14.91
N ALA A 285 28.14 17.44 15.51
CA ALA A 285 27.64 16.07 15.49
C ALA A 285 26.26 15.98 16.16
N LEU A 286 26.08 16.64 17.31
CA LEU A 286 24.78 16.76 17.98
C LEU A 286 23.77 17.49 17.08
N ARG A 287 24.10 18.67 16.53
CA ARG A 287 23.20 19.39 15.61
C ARG A 287 22.78 18.54 14.42
N SER A 288 23.70 17.78 13.84
CA SER A 288 23.42 16.85 12.74
C SER A 288 22.47 15.73 13.19
N PHE A 289 22.69 15.15 14.38
CA PHE A 289 21.78 14.17 14.97
C PHE A 289 20.37 14.76 15.20
N LEU A 290 20.24 15.96 15.77
CA LEU A 290 18.96 16.61 16.04
C LEU A 290 18.18 16.97 14.76
N SER A 291 18.88 17.27 13.67
CA SER A 291 18.28 17.68 12.39
C SER A 291 17.96 16.50 11.49
N ASN A 292 18.96 15.65 11.22
CA ASN A 292 18.96 14.69 10.11
C ASN A 292 18.69 13.24 10.54
N SER A 293 18.77 12.92 11.83
CA SER A 293 18.51 11.55 12.28
C SER A 293 17.02 11.20 12.25
N LYS A 294 16.71 9.91 12.18
CA LYS A 294 15.35 9.40 12.29
C LYS A 294 14.76 9.65 13.68
N ASP A 295 15.58 9.63 14.72
CA ASP A 295 15.17 10.02 16.07
C ASP A 295 14.76 11.50 16.14
N GLY A 296 15.53 12.38 15.48
CA GLY A 296 15.18 13.80 15.34
C GLY A 296 13.90 14.01 14.54
N GLU A 297 13.67 13.21 13.49
CA GLU A 297 12.42 13.22 12.72
C GLU A 297 11.22 12.78 13.56
N LEU A 298 11.36 11.66 14.29
CA LEU A 298 10.33 11.11 15.18
C LEU A 298 10.02 12.04 16.36
N ALA A 299 11.02 12.65 16.98
CA ALA A 299 10.80 13.60 18.06
C ALA A 299 9.93 14.79 17.61
N ARG A 300 10.14 15.28 16.39
CA ARG A 300 9.30 16.33 15.77
C ARG A 300 7.86 15.88 15.49
N MET A 301 7.62 14.58 15.38
CA MET A 301 6.26 14.06 15.20
C MET A 301 5.42 14.17 16.48
N LYS A 302 6.04 14.28 17.68
CA LYS A 302 5.34 14.38 18.97
C LYS A 302 4.26 15.47 18.99
N GLU A 303 4.59 16.67 18.50
CA GLU A 303 3.66 17.81 18.46
C GLU A 303 2.87 17.90 17.14
N SER A 304 3.22 17.08 16.15
CA SER A 304 2.62 17.15 14.81
C SER A 304 1.68 15.98 14.55
N TYR A 305 0.41 16.16 14.94
CA TYR A 305 -0.66 15.19 14.65
C TYR A 305 -0.73 14.84 13.16
N ARG A 306 -0.55 15.84 12.28
CA ARG A 306 -0.53 15.63 10.82
C ARG A 306 0.63 14.74 10.38
N ALA A 307 1.83 14.92 10.93
CA ALA A 307 2.98 14.09 10.56
C ALA A 307 2.79 12.64 11.01
N MET A 308 2.28 12.42 12.23
CA MET A 308 1.93 11.08 12.71
C MET A 308 0.84 10.43 11.86
N GLY A 309 -0.25 11.15 11.61
CA GLY A 309 -1.35 10.67 10.76
C GLY A 309 -0.88 10.30 9.36
N ASN A 310 -0.10 11.17 8.71
CA ASN A 310 0.48 10.91 7.38
C ASN A 310 1.37 9.66 7.35
N PHE A 311 2.12 9.38 8.43
CA PHE A 311 2.94 8.18 8.53
C PHE A 311 2.06 6.93 8.61
N VAL A 312 1.07 6.94 9.51
CA VAL A 312 0.12 5.83 9.69
C VAL A 312 -0.63 5.57 8.39
N ASP A 313 -1.20 6.61 7.77
CA ASP A 313 -1.88 6.54 6.48
C ASP A 313 -0.99 5.93 5.39
N ARG A 314 0.31 6.27 5.37
CA ARG A 314 1.24 5.73 4.39
C ARG A 314 1.47 4.23 4.61
N VAL A 315 1.58 3.78 5.85
CA VAL A 315 1.70 2.35 6.18
C VAL A 315 0.40 1.61 5.84
N ASP A 316 -0.75 2.20 6.14
CA ASP A 316 -2.06 1.62 5.86
C ASP A 316 -2.33 1.52 4.36
N ARG A 317 -1.89 2.50 3.56
CA ARG A 317 -1.95 2.40 2.09
C ARG A 317 -1.18 1.19 1.56
N PHE A 318 -0.02 0.84 2.15
CA PHE A 318 0.66 -0.39 1.76
C PHE A 318 -0.19 -1.62 2.10
N GLN A 319 -0.81 -1.65 3.28
CA GLN A 319 -1.68 -2.74 3.70
C GLN A 319 -2.88 -2.89 2.77
N GLN A 320 -3.56 -1.79 2.44
CA GLN A 320 -4.68 -1.76 1.50
C GLN A 320 -4.27 -2.26 0.11
N GLN A 321 -3.10 -1.85 -0.40
CA GLN A 321 -2.59 -2.32 -1.68
C GLN A 321 -2.22 -3.81 -1.66
N ILE A 322 -1.68 -4.31 -0.55
CA ILE A 322 -1.38 -5.74 -0.33
C ILE A 322 -2.68 -6.55 -0.36
N LEU A 323 -3.72 -6.09 0.34
CA LEU A 323 -5.04 -6.72 0.36
C LEU A 323 -5.70 -6.69 -1.02
N ALA A 324 -5.62 -5.57 -1.74
CA ALA A 324 -6.15 -5.46 -3.10
C ALA A 324 -5.45 -6.44 -4.07
N ALA A 325 -4.12 -6.55 -3.99
CA ALA A 325 -3.36 -7.52 -4.78
C ALA A 325 -3.73 -8.97 -4.39
N HIS A 326 -3.90 -9.25 -3.10
CA HIS A 326 -4.36 -10.56 -2.62
C HIS A 326 -5.74 -10.91 -3.19
N ASN A 327 -6.72 -10.02 -3.04
CA ASN A 327 -8.09 -10.23 -3.53
C ASN A 327 -8.12 -10.42 -5.06
N ARG A 328 -7.28 -9.70 -5.80
CA ARG A 328 -7.11 -9.91 -7.24
C ARG A 328 -6.61 -11.32 -7.54
N SER A 329 -5.59 -11.80 -6.82
CA SER A 329 -5.10 -13.18 -6.96
C SER A 329 -6.20 -14.20 -6.64
N VAL A 330 -6.92 -14.03 -5.54
CA VAL A 330 -8.00 -14.96 -5.13
C VAL A 330 -9.13 -14.99 -6.18
N SER A 331 -9.53 -13.83 -6.70
CA SER A 331 -10.56 -13.74 -7.73
C SER A 331 -10.14 -14.44 -9.03
N HIS A 332 -8.89 -14.25 -9.47
CA HIS A 332 -8.39 -14.94 -10.66
C HIS A 332 -8.15 -16.44 -10.44
N GLN A 333 -7.77 -16.87 -9.23
CA GLN A 333 -7.71 -18.29 -8.87
C GLN A 333 -9.09 -18.97 -8.86
N ALA A 334 -10.15 -18.24 -8.50
CA ALA A 334 -11.52 -18.75 -8.62
C ALA A 334 -11.89 -18.92 -10.11
N LYS A 335 -11.66 -17.88 -10.92
CA LYS A 335 -11.89 -17.94 -12.38
C LYS A 335 -11.11 -19.05 -13.07
N MET A 336 -9.87 -19.30 -12.65
CA MET A 336 -9.07 -20.42 -13.18
C MET A 336 -9.76 -21.75 -12.95
N ARG A 337 -10.25 -21.99 -11.73
CA ARG A 337 -10.98 -23.23 -11.40
C ARG A 337 -12.23 -23.38 -12.26
N ASP A 338 -12.99 -22.29 -12.43
CA ASP A 338 -14.19 -22.30 -13.28
C ASP A 338 -13.84 -22.64 -14.74
N VAL A 339 -12.79 -22.03 -15.29
CA VAL A 339 -12.31 -22.27 -16.66
C VAL A 339 -11.73 -23.68 -16.82
N GLU A 340 -11.03 -24.22 -15.82
CA GLU A 340 -10.53 -25.59 -15.81
C GLU A 340 -11.68 -26.61 -15.84
N GLU A 341 -12.75 -26.35 -15.07
CA GLU A 341 -13.96 -27.18 -15.07
C GLU A 341 -14.67 -27.12 -16.44
N GLU A 342 -14.82 -25.94 -17.02
CA GLU A 342 -15.38 -25.75 -18.36
C GLU A 342 -14.55 -26.45 -19.43
N LEU A 343 -13.22 -26.30 -19.41
CA LEU A 343 -12.31 -27.02 -20.32
C LEU A 343 -12.45 -28.54 -20.19
N GLY A 344 -12.56 -29.05 -18.96
CA GLY A 344 -12.81 -30.47 -18.71
C GLY A 344 -14.15 -30.95 -19.27
N ALA A 345 -15.19 -30.12 -19.23
CA ALA A 345 -16.48 -30.42 -19.85
C ALA A 345 -16.40 -30.42 -21.38
N LEU A 346 -15.76 -29.40 -21.98
CA LEU A 346 -15.57 -29.28 -23.43
C LEU A 346 -14.69 -30.41 -23.98
N GLN A 347 -13.68 -30.86 -23.24
CA GLN A 347 -12.86 -32.03 -23.60
C GLN A 347 -13.70 -33.31 -23.69
N LYS A 348 -14.58 -33.57 -22.72
CA LYS A 348 -15.50 -34.71 -22.76
C LYS A 348 -16.47 -34.62 -23.93
N GLU A 349 -17.01 -33.43 -24.21
CA GLU A 349 -17.87 -33.20 -25.37
C GLU A 349 -17.14 -33.46 -26.68
N ARG A 350 -15.88 -33.02 -26.77
CA ARG A 350 -15.01 -33.26 -27.94
C ARG A 350 -14.79 -34.75 -28.15
N GLU A 351 -14.43 -35.48 -27.10
CA GLU A 351 -14.26 -36.94 -27.17
C GLU A 351 -15.55 -37.66 -27.58
N ALA A 352 -16.71 -37.22 -27.08
CA ALA A 352 -18.00 -37.76 -27.46
C ALA A 352 -18.31 -37.49 -28.95
N LEU A 353 -18.04 -36.28 -29.45
CA LEU A 353 -18.18 -35.95 -30.88
C LEU A 353 -17.23 -36.78 -31.74
N LEU A 354 -15.97 -36.95 -31.33
CA LEU A 354 -15.00 -37.77 -32.06
C LEU A 354 -15.41 -39.26 -32.09
N SER A 355 -15.91 -39.79 -30.98
CA SER A 355 -16.47 -41.15 -30.91
C SER A 355 -17.67 -41.31 -31.85
N ARG A 356 -18.61 -40.36 -31.82
CA ARG A 356 -19.78 -40.35 -32.70
C ARG A 356 -19.38 -40.23 -34.17
N LEU A 357 -18.35 -39.45 -34.49
CA LEU A 357 -17.82 -39.30 -35.84
C LEU A 357 -17.24 -40.63 -36.36
N ARG A 358 -16.46 -41.34 -35.52
CA ARG A 358 -15.93 -42.68 -35.84
C ARG A 358 -17.06 -43.66 -36.13
N SER A 359 -18.10 -43.67 -35.29
CA SER A 359 -19.27 -44.54 -35.47
C SER A 359 -20.01 -44.26 -36.77
N LEU A 360 -20.35 -42.98 -37.03
CA LEU A 360 -21.05 -42.58 -38.25
C LEU A 360 -20.24 -42.88 -39.51
N ARG A 361 -18.92 -42.68 -39.49
CA ARG A 361 -18.05 -43.06 -40.61
C ARG A 361 -18.02 -44.59 -40.79
N GLY A 362 -17.94 -45.35 -39.70
CA GLY A 362 -17.98 -46.81 -39.74
C GLY A 362 -19.29 -47.33 -40.35
N GLU A 363 -20.43 -46.76 -39.94
CA GLU A 363 -21.75 -47.05 -40.49
C GLU A 363 -21.82 -46.69 -41.99
N ALA A 364 -21.34 -45.51 -42.36
CA ALA A 364 -21.26 -45.09 -43.76
C ALA A 364 -20.40 -46.03 -44.62
N LEU A 365 -19.22 -46.43 -44.14
CA LEU A 365 -18.35 -47.38 -44.83
C LEU A 365 -19.03 -48.74 -44.98
N MET A 366 -19.66 -49.25 -43.92
CA MET A 366 -20.37 -50.53 -43.93
C MET A 366 -21.53 -50.54 -44.95
N HIS A 367 -22.31 -49.46 -45.03
CA HIS A 367 -23.36 -49.33 -46.04
C HIS A 367 -22.81 -49.21 -47.46
N LEU A 368 -21.73 -48.44 -47.66
CA LEU A 368 -21.07 -48.33 -48.96
C LEU A 368 -20.47 -49.68 -49.40
N GLU A 369 -19.82 -50.43 -48.52
CA GLU A 369 -19.22 -51.74 -48.82
C GLU A 369 -20.28 -52.77 -49.24
N ARG A 370 -21.48 -52.72 -48.63
CA ARG A 370 -22.63 -53.54 -49.07
C ARG A 370 -23.13 -53.18 -50.47
N MET A 371 -23.01 -51.91 -50.87
CA MET A 371 -23.38 -51.47 -52.22
C MET A 371 -22.32 -51.83 -53.27
N PHE A 372 -21.05 -51.99 -52.87
CA PHE A 372 -19.94 -52.32 -53.78
C PHE A 372 -19.01 -53.40 -53.20
N PRO A 373 -19.45 -54.67 -53.13
CA PRO A 373 -18.69 -55.74 -52.46
C PRO A 373 -17.35 -56.09 -53.13
N GLU A 374 -17.19 -55.79 -54.41
CA GLU A 374 -15.99 -56.11 -55.20
C GLU A 374 -14.97 -54.95 -55.25
N ARG A 375 -15.21 -53.86 -54.51
CA ARG A 375 -14.40 -52.64 -54.59
C ARG A 375 -14.03 -52.15 -53.19
N LYS A 376 -12.78 -51.71 -53.03
CA LYS A 376 -12.34 -51.01 -51.83
C LYS A 376 -12.92 -49.59 -51.83
N ILE A 377 -13.52 -49.16 -50.73
CA ILE A 377 -14.14 -47.85 -50.59
C ILE A 377 -13.41 -47.03 -49.52
N LEU A 378 -13.17 -45.76 -49.81
CA LEU A 378 -12.51 -44.83 -48.91
C LEU A 378 -13.34 -43.55 -48.79
N ILE A 379 -13.68 -43.17 -47.56
CA ILE A 379 -14.18 -41.83 -47.27
C ILE A 379 -12.98 -40.92 -47.02
N VAL A 380 -12.82 -39.90 -47.86
CA VAL A 380 -11.65 -38.99 -47.88
C VAL A 380 -12.04 -37.56 -47.50
N GLY A 381 -11.06 -36.78 -47.05
CA GLY A 381 -11.22 -35.38 -46.64
C GLY A 381 -10.53 -35.05 -45.32
N ASP A 382 -10.77 -33.83 -44.81
CA ASP A 382 -10.29 -33.33 -43.51
C ASP A 382 -10.88 -34.08 -42.31
N LEU A 383 -11.99 -34.82 -42.49
CA LEU A 383 -12.50 -35.85 -41.56
C LEU A 383 -11.38 -36.72 -40.97
N ASN A 384 -10.41 -37.14 -41.79
CA ASN A 384 -9.37 -38.08 -41.36
C ASN A 384 -8.42 -37.48 -40.31
N LYS A 385 -8.32 -36.15 -40.20
CA LYS A 385 -7.53 -35.45 -39.17
C LYS A 385 -8.02 -35.75 -37.76
N TYR A 386 -9.30 -36.08 -37.62
CA TYR A 386 -9.98 -36.32 -36.35
C TYR A 386 -10.01 -37.81 -35.95
N LEU A 387 -9.49 -38.69 -36.83
CA LEU A 387 -9.67 -40.14 -36.73
C LEU A 387 -8.36 -40.93 -36.61
N THR A 388 -7.23 -40.30 -36.90
CA THR A 388 -5.88 -40.68 -36.45
C THR A 388 -5.69 -40.29 -35.00
#